data_AF-A0AAI9Y6W8-F1
#
_entry.id   AF-A0AAI9Y6W8-F1
#
_cell.length_a   1.000
_cell.length_b   1.000
_cell.length_c   1.000
_cell.angle_alpha   90.00
_cell.angle_beta   90.00
_cell.angle_gamma   90.00
#
_symmetry.space_group_name_H-M   'P 1'
#
loop_
_entity.id
_entity.type
_entity.pdbx_description
1 polymer ?
#
loop_
_entity_poly.entity_id
_entity_poly.type
_entity_poly.pdbx_seq_one_letter_code
_entity_poly.pdbx_strand_id
1 'polypeptide(L)'
;MKTSAALPGGPHTDSKNSVIKHNDHNDISFANNNNNVSAGLVDKSNNHLTSHLLIQEMRVRQNGVFPMDEAISDALPDGFAFVSVVYFGYSAWTITGKLIARSSNVGSVFFVKIAYGETGRVMLLGEFESSKIIYELMPDFIPQPFGYGKYKKADTPTYFYMSQFVDLDVTTAQDPSMFCERLAELHLGSQRLADKFGFHVTTCDGDRAHIVEWESDWAVFYRKMFLHTLGLDIKRNGSWPEYELAGHQVAWKVIPLLLEGLTWNGNPIKPSLIHGDLWEGNTGISNETNLPMMFDAGSYFAHNEMELGHWVCGFSATFGAQAYMDQYVESFGMAEPAEEFDDRIRLYSLKGGINYSAGHPGSRLRKSAYNSMCYLCEKYAPIDGIDAYDETIDPIKTGAKIVSHEEIN
;
A
#
# COMPACT_ATOMS: atom_id res chain seq x y z
N MET A 1 14.19 10.37 -67.06
CA MET A 1 14.01 8.91 -67.25
C MET A 1 15.22 8.19 -66.64
N LYS A 2 14.95 7.08 -65.93
CA LYS A 2 15.84 5.96 -65.50
C LYS A 2 17.16 5.83 -66.30
N THR A 3 18.33 5.39 -65.83
CA THR A 3 18.84 4.61 -64.66
C THR A 3 20.36 4.35 -64.86
N SER A 4 21.05 3.93 -63.80
CA SER A 4 22.30 3.09 -63.78
C SER A 4 23.63 3.82 -64.07
N ALA A 5 24.81 3.45 -63.57
CA ALA A 5 25.30 2.45 -62.61
C ALA A 5 26.83 2.69 -62.39
N ALA A 6 27.39 2.03 -61.36
CA ALA A 6 28.77 1.52 -61.23
C ALA A 6 29.92 2.42 -60.67
N LEU A 7 30.49 1.91 -59.58
CA LEU A 7 31.85 2.11 -58.99
C LEU A 7 32.94 1.50 -59.93
N PRO A 8 34.26 1.83 -59.83
CA PRO A 8 35.14 1.28 -58.76
C PRO A 8 36.42 2.09 -58.37
N GLY A 9 37.05 1.69 -57.25
CA GLY A 9 38.51 1.62 -57.12
C GLY A 9 39.22 2.59 -56.16
N GLY A 10 39.71 2.08 -55.02
CA GLY A 10 40.81 2.68 -54.23
C GLY A 10 42.19 2.40 -54.86
N PRO A 11 43.32 2.88 -54.28
CA PRO A 11 43.93 2.15 -53.15
C PRO A 11 44.71 2.98 -52.10
N HIS A 12 45.15 2.23 -51.08
CA HIS A 12 45.94 2.45 -49.84
C HIS A 12 47.21 3.33 -49.85
N THR A 13 47.57 3.86 -48.65
CA THR A 13 48.82 3.65 -47.84
C THR A 13 48.84 4.70 -46.69
N ASP A 14 48.88 4.38 -45.40
CA ASP A 14 49.89 3.78 -44.49
C ASP A 14 50.74 4.79 -43.66
N SER A 15 50.55 4.70 -42.33
CA SER A 15 51.50 4.91 -41.22
C SER A 15 52.10 6.30 -40.90
N LYS A 16 52.00 6.74 -39.63
CA LYS A 16 53.14 6.97 -38.70
C LYS A 16 52.77 7.53 -37.31
N ASN A 17 53.53 7.02 -36.33
CA ASN A 17 53.64 7.31 -34.89
C ASN A 17 53.82 8.79 -34.45
N SER A 18 53.38 9.10 -33.22
CA SER A 18 54.19 9.68 -32.09
C SER A 18 53.25 10.10 -30.93
N VAL A 19 53.27 9.49 -29.73
CA VAL A 19 54.13 9.75 -28.55
C VAL A 19 53.96 11.14 -27.87
N ILE A 20 53.19 11.13 -26.77
CA ILE A 20 53.38 11.73 -25.42
C ILE A 20 53.92 13.19 -25.29
N LYS A 21 53.13 14.09 -24.66
CA LYS A 21 53.42 14.72 -23.34
C LYS A 21 52.30 15.65 -22.83
N HIS A 22 52.15 15.60 -21.51
CA HIS A 22 51.27 16.32 -20.60
C HIS A 22 51.12 17.84 -20.83
N ASN A 23 49.93 18.37 -20.52
CA ASN A 23 49.81 19.46 -19.56
C ASN A 23 48.44 19.43 -18.87
N ASP A 24 48.49 19.56 -17.55
CA ASP A 24 47.39 19.52 -16.61
C ASP A 24 46.47 20.72 -16.74
N HIS A 25 45.15 20.49 -16.72
CA HIS A 25 44.22 21.39 -16.07
C HIS A 25 43.12 20.59 -15.37
N ASN A 26 42.96 20.91 -14.08
CA ASN A 26 41.97 20.39 -13.15
C ASN A 26 40.55 20.55 -13.70
N ASP A 27 39.82 19.45 -13.78
CA ASP A 27 38.36 19.44 -13.64
C ASP A 27 37.95 18.19 -12.87
N ILE A 28 37.43 18.41 -11.66
CA ILE A 28 36.89 17.39 -10.77
C ILE A 28 35.53 16.98 -11.33
N SER A 29 35.47 15.81 -11.97
CA SER A 29 34.22 15.19 -12.44
C SER A 29 33.85 14.03 -11.53
N PHE A 30 32.59 14.03 -11.07
CA PHE A 30 31.97 12.97 -10.30
C PHE A 30 31.87 11.70 -11.16
N ALA A 31 32.54 10.64 -10.73
CA ALA A 31 32.48 9.33 -11.39
C ALA A 31 31.14 8.63 -11.11
N ASN A 32 30.32 8.52 -12.14
CA ASN A 32 29.22 7.55 -12.23
C ASN A 32 29.81 6.14 -12.47
N ASN A 33 29.73 5.26 -11.47
CA ASN A 33 30.02 3.84 -11.65
C ASN A 33 28.80 3.12 -12.25
N ASN A 34 28.76 3.07 -13.59
CA ASN A 34 27.91 2.14 -14.33
C ASN A 34 28.61 0.79 -14.44
N ASN A 35 28.17 -0.20 -13.65
CA ASN A 35 28.48 -1.60 -13.93
C ASN A 35 27.35 -2.22 -14.77
N ASN A 36 27.73 -2.56 -16.01
CA ASN A 36 26.96 -3.35 -16.95
C ASN A 36 26.49 -4.68 -16.35
N VAL A 37 25.18 -4.89 -16.30
CA VAL A 37 24.59 -6.24 -16.35
C VAL A 37 23.86 -6.36 -17.68
N SER A 38 24.18 -7.43 -18.40
CA SER A 38 23.76 -7.75 -19.75
C SER A 38 22.27 -7.52 -20.01
N ALA A 39 21.95 -6.63 -20.95
CA ALA A 39 20.64 -6.55 -21.58
C ALA A 39 20.43 -7.80 -22.45
N GLY A 40 19.83 -8.84 -21.87
CA GLY A 40 19.21 -9.92 -22.64
C GLY A 40 18.02 -9.36 -23.41
N LEU A 41 17.94 -9.73 -24.69
CA LEU A 41 16.80 -9.46 -25.58
C LEU A 41 15.49 -9.88 -24.90
N VAL A 42 14.66 -8.91 -24.54
CA VAL A 42 13.32 -9.16 -23.99
C VAL A 42 12.38 -9.46 -25.16
N ASP A 43 11.88 -10.69 -25.15
CA ASP A 43 10.78 -11.18 -25.97
C ASP A 43 9.55 -10.27 -25.81
N LYS A 44 9.04 -9.75 -26.93
CA LYS A 44 7.85 -8.88 -27.00
C LYS A 44 6.56 -9.71 -26.98
N SER A 45 6.40 -10.56 -25.97
CA SER A 45 5.19 -11.37 -25.80
C SER A 45 4.78 -11.56 -24.34
N ASN A 46 4.87 -10.51 -23.51
CA ASN A 46 4.41 -10.58 -22.12
C ASN A 46 3.00 -10.02 -21.96
N ASN A 47 2.00 -10.88 -22.20
CA ASN A 47 0.62 -10.69 -21.74
C ASN A 47 0.56 -10.88 -20.20
N HIS A 48 1.13 -9.95 -19.44
CA HIS A 48 0.80 -9.84 -18.02
C HIS A 48 -0.48 -9.03 -17.90
N LEU A 49 -1.62 -9.72 -17.85
CA LEU A 49 -2.85 -9.09 -17.37
C LEU A 49 -2.61 -8.51 -15.98
N THR A 50 -3.11 -7.30 -15.73
CA THR A 50 -3.16 -6.75 -14.38
C THR A 50 -3.96 -7.69 -13.47
N SER A 51 -3.54 -7.82 -12.22
CA SER A 51 -4.11 -8.71 -11.19
C SER A 51 -5.65 -8.68 -11.13
N HIS A 52 -6.28 -7.50 -11.16
CA HIS A 52 -7.74 -7.37 -11.18
C HIS A 52 -8.41 -7.94 -12.44
N LEU A 53 -7.82 -7.79 -13.63
CA LEU A 53 -8.36 -8.35 -14.87
C LEU A 53 -8.30 -9.87 -14.83
N LEU A 54 -7.23 -10.44 -14.25
CA LEU A 54 -7.13 -11.87 -14.04
C LEU A 54 -8.25 -12.38 -13.11
N ILE A 55 -8.57 -11.66 -12.04
CA ILE A 55 -9.68 -12.02 -11.13
C ILE A 55 -11.02 -12.01 -11.88
N GLN A 56 -11.29 -10.97 -12.68
CA GLN A 56 -12.52 -10.88 -13.47
C GLN A 56 -12.63 -12.02 -14.49
N GLU A 57 -11.57 -12.31 -15.23
CA GLU A 57 -11.53 -13.45 -16.15
C GLU A 57 -11.76 -14.78 -15.43
N MET A 58 -11.12 -14.98 -14.28
CA MET A 58 -11.28 -16.21 -13.50
C MET A 58 -12.71 -16.37 -12.99
N ARG A 59 -13.37 -15.29 -12.52
CA ARG A 59 -14.79 -15.32 -12.14
C ARG A 59 -15.67 -15.77 -13.32
N VAL A 60 -15.41 -15.28 -14.53
CA VAL A 60 -16.16 -15.69 -15.74
C VAL A 60 -15.91 -17.17 -16.07
N ARG A 61 -14.66 -17.64 -16.02
CA ARG A 61 -14.30 -19.04 -16.31
C ARG A 61 -14.94 -20.04 -15.34
N GLN A 62 -15.15 -19.63 -14.10
CA GLN A 62 -15.73 -20.46 -13.04
C GLN A 62 -17.25 -20.65 -13.17
N ASN A 63 -17.92 -19.92 -14.09
CA ASN A 63 -19.35 -20.04 -14.39
C ASN A 63 -20.26 -20.06 -13.13
N GLY A 64 -19.92 -19.25 -12.12
CA GLY A 64 -20.69 -19.12 -10.87
C GLY A 64 -20.41 -20.18 -9.80
N VAL A 65 -19.45 -21.10 -10.01
CA VAL A 65 -19.01 -22.07 -8.99
C VAL A 65 -17.73 -21.59 -8.30
N PHE A 66 -17.66 -21.64 -6.96
CA PHE A 66 -16.47 -21.17 -6.26
C PHE A 66 -15.25 -22.10 -6.52
N PRO A 67 -14.02 -21.57 -6.73
CA PRO A 67 -12.81 -22.36 -7.02
C PRO A 67 -12.28 -23.14 -5.80
N MET A 68 -13.01 -24.13 -5.32
CA MET A 68 -12.59 -24.90 -4.14
C MET A 68 -11.37 -25.81 -4.45
N ASP A 69 -10.40 -25.87 -3.53
CA ASP A 69 -9.28 -26.81 -3.54
C ASP A 69 -9.15 -27.51 -2.18
N GLU A 70 -8.61 -28.73 -2.18
CA GLU A 70 -8.42 -29.56 -0.99
C GLU A 70 -7.57 -28.85 0.08
N ALA A 71 -6.63 -27.97 -0.31
CA ALA A 71 -5.84 -27.20 0.64
C ALA A 71 -6.68 -26.30 1.57
N ILE A 72 -7.84 -25.81 1.11
CA ILE A 72 -8.75 -25.02 1.97
C ILE A 72 -9.40 -25.94 3.00
N SER A 73 -9.81 -27.14 2.61
CA SER A 73 -10.39 -28.12 3.54
C SER A 73 -9.38 -28.56 4.60
N ASP A 74 -8.12 -28.76 4.21
CA ASP A 74 -7.04 -29.15 5.13
C ASP A 74 -6.68 -28.05 6.14
N ALA A 75 -6.98 -26.80 5.83
CA ALA A 75 -6.75 -25.66 6.72
C ALA A 75 -7.88 -25.46 7.74
N LEU A 76 -8.96 -26.25 7.68
CA LEU A 76 -10.03 -26.16 8.67
C LEU A 76 -9.50 -26.53 10.07
N PRO A 77 -10.03 -25.90 11.13
CA PRO A 77 -9.66 -26.28 12.49
C PRO A 77 -9.93 -27.76 12.76
N ASP A 78 -9.13 -28.36 13.64
CA ASP A 78 -9.25 -29.77 14.00
C ASP A 78 -10.69 -30.15 14.37
N GLY A 79 -11.17 -31.24 13.76
CA GLY A 79 -12.52 -31.76 13.98
C GLY A 79 -13.61 -31.16 13.08
N PHE A 80 -13.31 -30.13 12.27
CA PHE A 80 -14.23 -29.63 11.25
C PHE A 80 -14.08 -30.39 9.93
N ALA A 81 -15.21 -30.77 9.35
CA ALA A 81 -15.30 -31.30 8.00
C ALA A 81 -15.99 -30.28 7.08
N PHE A 82 -15.43 -30.09 5.89
CA PHE A 82 -16.01 -29.23 4.85
C PHE A 82 -17.42 -29.70 4.46
N VAL A 83 -18.34 -28.76 4.26
CA VAL A 83 -19.71 -29.01 3.79
C VAL A 83 -19.97 -28.35 2.44
N SER A 84 -19.77 -27.04 2.34
CA SER A 84 -19.99 -26.29 1.09
C SER A 84 -19.24 -24.96 1.10
N VAL A 85 -19.06 -24.37 -0.07
CA VAL A 85 -18.58 -22.99 -0.22
C VAL A 85 -19.30 -22.34 -1.39
N VAL A 86 -19.66 -21.07 -1.21
CA VAL A 86 -20.29 -20.24 -2.25
C VAL A 86 -19.58 -18.89 -2.33
N TYR A 87 -19.68 -18.22 -3.47
CA TYR A 87 -19.23 -16.83 -3.58
C TYR A 87 -19.94 -15.94 -2.55
N PHE A 88 -19.20 -15.02 -1.96
CA PHE A 88 -19.73 -14.08 -0.99
C PHE A 88 -18.93 -12.77 -1.01
N GLY A 89 -19.61 -11.63 -1.01
CA GLY A 89 -18.95 -10.32 -1.04
C GLY A 89 -18.26 -9.98 -2.36
N TYR A 90 -17.67 -8.78 -2.42
CA TYR A 90 -16.93 -8.27 -3.56
C TYR A 90 -15.52 -7.85 -3.14
N SER A 91 -14.55 -8.09 -4.01
CA SER A 91 -13.17 -7.60 -3.88
C SER A 91 -12.60 -7.42 -5.29
N ALA A 92 -11.86 -6.32 -5.50
CA ALA A 92 -11.19 -6.04 -6.77
C ALA A 92 -10.02 -7.00 -7.05
N TRP A 93 -9.37 -7.51 -5.99
CA TRP A 93 -8.09 -8.23 -6.07
C TRP A 93 -8.20 -9.72 -5.71
N THR A 94 -9.31 -10.14 -5.12
CA THR A 94 -9.52 -11.52 -4.68
C THR A 94 -10.87 -12.07 -5.10
N ILE A 95 -10.97 -13.40 -5.13
CA ILE A 95 -12.26 -14.10 -5.11
C ILE A 95 -12.58 -14.42 -3.65
N THR A 96 -13.80 -14.09 -3.23
CA THR A 96 -14.25 -14.18 -1.84
C THR A 96 -15.39 -15.19 -1.71
N GLY A 97 -15.41 -15.94 -0.60
CA GLY A 97 -16.35 -17.03 -0.40
C GLY A 97 -16.76 -17.23 1.05
N LYS A 98 -17.98 -17.74 1.21
CA LYS A 98 -18.56 -18.17 2.50
C LYS A 98 -18.52 -19.69 2.55
N LEU A 99 -17.64 -20.24 3.37
CA LEU A 99 -17.43 -21.67 3.54
C LEU A 99 -18.18 -22.15 4.79
N ILE A 100 -18.92 -23.25 4.66
CA ILE A 100 -19.60 -23.93 5.76
C ILE A 100 -18.82 -25.21 6.06
N ALA A 101 -18.46 -25.39 7.33
CA ALA A 101 -17.91 -26.63 7.84
C ALA A 101 -18.67 -27.08 9.10
N ARG A 102 -18.53 -28.36 9.45
CA ARG A 102 -19.23 -28.95 10.60
C ARG A 102 -18.28 -29.77 11.45
N SER A 103 -18.36 -29.59 12.77
CA SER A 103 -17.74 -30.49 13.75
C SER A 103 -18.83 -31.12 14.60
N SER A 104 -18.93 -32.46 14.59
CA SER A 104 -19.94 -33.27 15.30
C SER A 104 -21.40 -32.77 15.11
N ASN A 105 -21.82 -31.76 15.90
CA ASN A 105 -23.15 -31.14 15.87
C ASN A 105 -23.15 -29.60 15.71
N VAL A 106 -21.99 -28.95 15.61
CA VAL A 106 -21.86 -27.49 15.45
C VAL A 106 -21.49 -27.19 14.00
N GLY A 107 -22.34 -26.42 13.32
CA GLY A 107 -22.00 -25.80 12.05
C GLY A 107 -21.26 -24.49 12.31
N SER A 108 -20.15 -24.27 11.62
CA SER A 108 -19.43 -23.00 11.65
C SER A 108 -19.25 -22.49 10.23
N VAL A 109 -19.11 -21.17 10.13
CA VAL A 109 -18.96 -20.47 8.86
C VAL A 109 -17.62 -19.76 8.87
N PHE A 110 -16.93 -19.86 7.74
CA PHE A 110 -15.62 -19.29 7.50
C PHE A 110 -15.69 -18.37 6.30
N PHE A 111 -14.88 -17.32 6.31
CA PHE A 111 -14.65 -16.47 5.17
C PHE A 111 -13.35 -16.89 4.48
N VAL A 112 -13.36 -16.99 3.16
CA VAL A 112 -12.22 -17.44 2.37
C VAL A 112 -11.93 -16.45 1.25
N LYS A 113 -10.67 -16.06 1.11
CA LYS A 113 -10.15 -15.30 -0.03
C LYS A 113 -9.27 -16.19 -0.90
N ILE A 114 -9.28 -15.96 -2.20
CA ILE A 114 -8.42 -16.59 -3.20
C ILE A 114 -7.75 -15.53 -4.04
N ALA A 115 -6.44 -15.68 -4.26
CA ALA A 115 -5.65 -14.83 -5.15
C ALA A 115 -4.64 -15.65 -5.96
N TYR A 116 -4.18 -15.07 -7.07
CA TYR A 116 -3.36 -15.77 -8.06
C TYR A 116 -1.96 -15.18 -8.17
N GLY A 117 -1.01 -16.03 -8.54
CA GLY A 117 0.38 -15.66 -8.82
C GLY A 117 1.13 -15.15 -7.59
N GLU A 118 2.29 -14.54 -7.84
CA GLU A 118 3.16 -14.05 -6.77
C GLU A 118 2.54 -12.88 -6.00
N THR A 119 1.84 -11.97 -6.68
CA THR A 119 1.08 -10.91 -6.03
C THR A 119 0.04 -11.47 -5.06
N GLY A 120 -0.72 -12.49 -5.47
CA GLY A 120 -1.67 -13.17 -4.60
C GLY A 120 -1.01 -13.87 -3.41
N ARG A 121 0.18 -14.46 -3.62
CA ARG A 121 0.97 -15.08 -2.54
C ARG A 121 1.32 -14.06 -1.45
N VAL A 122 1.88 -12.92 -1.86
CA VAL A 122 2.34 -11.86 -0.95
C VAL A 122 1.17 -11.22 -0.23
N MET A 123 0.12 -10.84 -0.98
CA MET A 123 -1.07 -10.18 -0.43
C MET A 123 -1.75 -11.02 0.66
N LEU A 124 -2.06 -12.28 0.37
CA LEU A 124 -2.78 -13.14 1.33
C LEU A 124 -1.90 -13.61 2.50
N LEU A 125 -0.58 -13.74 2.31
CA LEU A 125 0.33 -14.01 3.43
C LEU A 125 0.43 -12.80 4.36
N GLY A 126 0.56 -11.60 3.78
CA GLY A 126 0.60 -10.35 4.52
C GLY A 126 -0.68 -10.13 5.33
N GLU A 127 -1.84 -10.36 4.73
CA GLU A 127 -3.13 -10.25 5.41
C GLU A 127 -3.27 -11.26 6.57
N PHE A 128 -2.85 -12.51 6.35
CA PHE A 128 -2.88 -13.54 7.38
C PHE A 128 -1.99 -13.20 8.58
N GLU A 129 -0.75 -12.81 8.33
CA GLU A 129 0.20 -12.45 9.39
C GLU A 129 -0.18 -11.14 10.11
N SER A 130 -0.76 -10.17 9.39
CA SER A 130 -1.33 -8.96 9.98
C SER A 130 -2.48 -9.30 10.93
N SER A 131 -3.43 -10.10 10.44
CA SER A 131 -4.62 -10.50 11.20
C SER A 131 -4.26 -11.30 12.44
N LYS A 132 -3.21 -12.14 12.39
CA LYS A 132 -2.74 -12.90 13.55
C LYS A 132 -2.30 -11.99 14.69
N ILE A 133 -1.45 -11.00 14.41
CA ILE A 133 -0.93 -10.11 15.45
C ILE A 133 -2.05 -9.23 16.03
N ILE A 134 -2.93 -8.70 15.16
CA ILE A 134 -4.08 -7.91 15.62
C ILE A 134 -5.01 -8.76 16.49
N TYR A 135 -5.34 -9.98 16.07
CA TYR A 135 -6.20 -10.89 16.83
C TYR A 135 -5.58 -11.31 18.17
N GLU A 136 -4.27 -11.57 18.22
CA GLU A 136 -3.56 -11.87 19.47
C GLU A 136 -3.60 -10.71 20.48
N LEU A 137 -3.61 -9.46 19.99
CA LEU A 137 -3.73 -8.27 20.83
C LEU A 137 -5.19 -7.97 21.22
N MET A 138 -6.11 -8.06 20.26
CA MET A 138 -7.52 -7.68 20.39
C MET A 138 -8.42 -8.67 19.61
N PRO A 139 -8.78 -9.82 20.21
CA PRO A 139 -9.51 -10.91 19.54
C PRO A 139 -10.89 -10.54 18.99
N ASP A 140 -11.48 -9.44 19.46
CA ASP A 140 -12.80 -8.95 19.09
C ASP A 140 -12.73 -7.72 18.17
N PHE A 141 -11.54 -7.37 17.65
CA PHE A 141 -11.35 -6.21 16.77
C PHE A 141 -11.07 -6.59 15.31
N ILE A 142 -10.73 -7.86 15.04
CA ILE A 142 -10.55 -8.43 13.70
C ILE A 142 -11.07 -9.87 13.67
N PRO A 143 -11.62 -10.39 12.56
CA PRO A 143 -12.00 -11.79 12.47
C PRO A 143 -10.83 -12.74 12.74
N GLN A 144 -11.07 -13.82 13.48
CA GLN A 144 -10.01 -14.79 13.80
C GLN A 144 -9.40 -15.38 12.51
N PRO A 145 -8.09 -15.26 12.28
CA PRO A 145 -7.44 -15.92 11.15
C PRO A 145 -7.26 -17.41 11.46
N PHE A 146 -7.59 -18.28 10.50
CA PHE A 146 -7.46 -19.72 10.62
C PHE A 146 -6.37 -20.31 9.74
N GLY A 147 -6.13 -19.76 8.55
CA GLY A 147 -5.08 -20.29 7.70
C GLY A 147 -4.76 -19.47 6.47
N TYR A 148 -3.55 -19.71 5.97
CA TYR A 148 -3.07 -19.29 4.66
C TYR A 148 -2.36 -20.47 3.99
N GLY A 149 -2.49 -20.60 2.68
CA GLY A 149 -1.82 -21.68 1.98
C GLY A 149 -1.86 -21.58 0.46
N LYS A 150 -1.10 -22.48 -0.17
CA LYS A 150 -1.10 -22.66 -1.63
C LYS A 150 -2.03 -23.81 -2.00
N TYR A 151 -2.77 -23.65 -3.09
CA TYR A 151 -3.58 -24.72 -3.66
C TYR A 151 -2.72 -25.92 -4.06
N LYS A 152 -3.25 -27.13 -3.86
CA LYS A 152 -2.59 -28.36 -4.29
C LYS A 152 -2.67 -28.56 -5.80
N LYS A 153 -3.82 -28.23 -6.40
CA LYS A 153 -4.08 -28.48 -7.82
C LYS A 153 -4.59 -27.22 -8.50
N ALA A 154 -3.67 -26.47 -9.11
CA ALA A 154 -4.04 -25.31 -9.92
C ALA A 154 -3.05 -25.12 -11.08
N ASP A 155 -3.58 -24.87 -12.28
CA ASP A 155 -2.76 -24.58 -13.46
C ASP A 155 -1.96 -23.27 -13.29
N THR A 156 -2.58 -22.29 -12.62
CA THR A 156 -1.93 -21.05 -12.18
C THR A 156 -1.66 -21.14 -10.68
N PRO A 157 -0.47 -20.76 -10.17
CA PRO A 157 -0.22 -20.68 -8.74
C PRO A 157 -1.34 -19.90 -8.04
N THR A 158 -2.03 -20.56 -7.12
CA THR A 158 -3.21 -20.03 -6.43
C THR A 158 -3.02 -20.17 -4.94
N TYR A 159 -3.43 -19.16 -4.19
CA TYR A 159 -3.27 -19.07 -2.75
C TYR A 159 -4.60 -18.70 -2.10
N PHE A 160 -4.76 -19.06 -0.84
CA PHE A 160 -5.91 -18.68 -0.04
C PHE A 160 -5.54 -18.09 1.32
N TYR A 161 -6.48 -17.34 1.87
CA TYR A 161 -6.56 -16.91 3.25
C TYR A 161 -7.94 -17.30 3.78
N MET A 162 -8.02 -17.79 5.01
CA MET A 162 -9.26 -18.18 5.68
C MET A 162 -9.32 -17.58 7.09
N SER A 163 -10.48 -17.04 7.42
CA SER A 163 -10.80 -16.48 8.73
C SER A 163 -12.20 -16.85 9.19
N GLN A 164 -12.54 -16.46 10.42
CA GLN A 164 -13.90 -16.48 10.93
C GLN A 164 -14.81 -15.68 10.01
N PHE A 165 -15.98 -16.23 9.68
CA PHE A 165 -17.05 -15.43 9.11
C PHE A 165 -17.72 -14.64 10.22
N VAL A 166 -17.64 -13.32 10.16
CA VAL A 166 -18.39 -12.42 11.04
C VAL A 166 -19.47 -11.73 10.22
N ASP A 167 -20.70 -11.68 10.73
CA ASP A 167 -21.79 -10.94 10.11
C ASP A 167 -21.64 -9.45 10.48
N LEU A 168 -21.07 -8.67 9.56
CA LEU A 168 -20.76 -7.26 9.75
C LEU A 168 -21.78 -6.37 9.04
N ASP A 169 -22.30 -5.37 9.75
CA ASP A 169 -22.88 -4.18 9.14
C ASP A 169 -21.75 -3.25 8.67
N VAL A 170 -21.55 -3.23 7.35
CA VAL A 170 -20.55 -2.38 6.67
C VAL A 170 -21.18 -1.09 6.10
N THR A 171 -22.44 -0.82 6.44
CA THR A 171 -23.19 0.34 5.94
C THR A 171 -23.36 1.44 6.98
N THR A 172 -23.41 1.07 8.26
CA THR A 172 -23.42 2.01 9.37
C THR A 172 -21.99 2.45 9.72
N ALA A 173 -21.80 3.77 9.82
CA ALA A 173 -20.56 4.35 10.28
C ALA A 173 -20.28 3.97 11.74
N GLN A 174 -19.01 3.68 12.04
CA GLN A 174 -18.57 3.36 13.40
C GLN A 174 -18.76 4.57 14.33
N ASP A 175 -19.11 4.35 15.59
CA ASP A 175 -19.08 5.44 16.58
C ASP A 175 -17.63 5.96 16.75
N PRO A 176 -17.38 7.28 16.59
CA PRO A 176 -16.02 7.81 16.62
C PRO A 176 -15.28 7.54 17.94
N SER A 177 -15.93 7.69 19.09
CA SER A 177 -15.30 7.47 20.40
C SER A 177 -14.93 6.00 20.56
N MET A 178 -15.90 5.10 20.38
CA MET A 178 -15.65 3.66 20.53
C MET A 178 -14.59 3.13 19.56
N PHE A 179 -14.62 3.55 18.30
CA PHE A 179 -13.66 3.08 17.30
C PHE A 179 -12.26 3.61 17.57
N CYS A 180 -12.13 4.91 17.84
CA CYS A 180 -10.82 5.54 18.02
C CYS A 180 -10.15 5.12 19.34
N GLU A 181 -10.92 4.93 20.42
CA GLU A 181 -10.40 4.39 21.68
C GLU A 181 -9.77 3.00 21.47
N ARG A 182 -10.46 2.13 20.72
CA ARG A 182 -9.94 0.79 20.40
C ARG A 182 -8.75 0.81 19.45
N LEU A 183 -8.75 1.71 18.48
CA LEU A 183 -7.59 1.90 17.59
C LEU A 183 -6.36 2.38 18.37
N ALA A 184 -6.55 3.34 19.29
CA ALA A 184 -5.50 3.79 20.18
C ALA A 184 -5.00 2.66 21.10
N GLU A 185 -5.91 1.82 21.63
CA GLU A 185 -5.54 0.62 22.40
C GLU A 185 -4.66 -0.34 21.60
N LEU A 186 -5.02 -0.63 20.34
CA LEU A 186 -4.19 -1.46 19.44
C LEU A 186 -2.80 -0.84 19.24
N HIS A 187 -2.75 0.46 18.94
CA HIS A 187 -1.51 1.16 18.68
C HIS A 187 -0.60 1.21 19.93
N LEU A 188 -1.16 1.43 21.12
CA LEU A 188 -0.42 1.44 22.38
C LEU A 188 0.05 0.03 22.77
N GLY A 189 -0.86 -0.94 22.72
CA GLY A 189 -0.63 -2.32 23.13
C GLY A 189 0.40 -3.06 22.27
N SER A 190 0.57 -2.62 21.02
CA SER A 190 1.54 -3.17 20.05
C SER A 190 2.95 -2.61 20.18
N GLN A 191 3.19 -1.46 20.83
CA GLN A 191 4.53 -0.85 20.97
C GLN A 191 5.56 -1.73 21.70
N ARG A 192 5.11 -2.77 22.39
CA ARG A 192 5.97 -3.75 23.06
C ARG A 192 6.43 -4.90 22.15
N LEU A 193 5.92 -5.00 20.93
CA LEU A 193 6.15 -6.12 20.03
C LEU A 193 7.33 -5.89 19.07
N ALA A 194 7.75 -4.65 18.86
CA ALA A 194 8.86 -4.30 17.98
C ALA A 194 9.66 -3.11 18.53
N ASP A 195 10.98 -3.13 18.31
CA ASP A 195 11.91 -2.04 18.62
C ASP A 195 12.28 -1.21 17.37
N LYS A 196 11.80 -1.64 16.20
CA LYS A 196 12.06 -1.03 14.88
C LYS A 196 10.78 -0.93 14.06
N PHE A 197 10.79 -0.07 13.05
CA PHE A 197 9.71 0.07 12.07
C PHE A 197 9.87 -0.98 10.97
N GLY A 198 8.77 -1.50 10.46
CA GLY A 198 8.76 -2.56 9.45
C GLY A 198 7.85 -3.73 9.80
N PHE A 199 8.04 -4.86 9.12
CA PHE A 199 7.24 -6.07 9.35
C PHE A 199 8.03 -7.33 8.97
N HIS A 200 7.67 -8.49 9.54
CA HIS A 200 8.39 -9.74 9.30
C HIS A 200 8.11 -10.38 7.94
N VAL A 201 7.01 -10.02 7.30
CA VAL A 201 6.66 -10.41 5.93
C VAL A 201 6.25 -9.18 5.12
N THR A 202 6.41 -9.21 3.82
CA THR A 202 5.87 -8.16 2.95
C THR A 202 4.34 -8.15 3.00
N THR A 203 3.75 -7.00 3.34
CA THR A 203 2.30 -6.75 3.27
C THR A 203 1.95 -5.92 2.04
N CYS A 204 0.65 -5.74 1.77
CA CYS A 204 0.18 -4.96 0.63
C CYS A 204 -0.86 -3.92 1.06
N ASP A 205 -0.99 -2.87 0.26
CA ASP A 205 -2.17 -1.99 0.18
C ASP A 205 -2.77 -2.18 -1.21
N GLY A 206 -3.93 -2.85 -1.26
CA GLY A 206 -4.47 -3.44 -2.48
C GLY A 206 -3.49 -4.47 -3.09
N ASP A 207 -3.14 -4.29 -4.36
CA ASP A 207 -2.20 -5.17 -5.07
C ASP A 207 -0.73 -4.70 -5.01
N ARG A 208 -0.42 -3.65 -4.25
CA ARG A 208 0.91 -3.06 -4.16
C ARG A 208 1.61 -3.52 -2.90
N ALA A 209 2.75 -4.18 -3.06
CA ALA A 209 3.60 -4.55 -1.96
C ALA A 209 4.17 -3.31 -1.26
N HIS A 210 4.11 -3.29 0.06
CA HIS A 210 4.82 -2.32 0.89
C HIS A 210 6.34 -2.63 0.93
N ILE A 211 7.14 -1.59 1.18
CA ILE A 211 8.54 -1.74 1.60
C ILE A 211 8.54 -1.77 3.12
N VAL A 212 8.87 -2.92 3.72
CA VAL A 212 8.70 -3.18 5.16
C VAL A 212 9.95 -3.77 5.82
N GLU A 213 11.10 -3.69 5.15
CA GLU A 213 12.37 -4.06 5.77
C GLU A 213 12.62 -3.23 7.03
N TRP A 214 13.09 -3.92 8.08
CA TRP A 214 13.29 -3.30 9.38
C TRP A 214 14.23 -2.11 9.34
N GLU A 215 13.79 -1.00 9.94
CA GLU A 215 14.51 0.27 10.02
C GLU A 215 14.35 0.87 11.42
N SER A 216 15.42 1.45 11.95
CA SER A 216 15.39 2.01 13.32
C SER A 216 14.92 3.46 13.33
N ASP A 217 14.99 4.15 12.20
CA ASP A 217 14.60 5.54 12.04
C ASP A 217 13.32 5.65 11.19
N TRP A 218 12.28 6.27 11.76
CA TRP A 218 10.99 6.41 11.11
C TRP A 218 11.06 7.26 9.83
N ALA A 219 11.82 8.36 9.83
CA ALA A 219 11.95 9.24 8.67
C ALA A 219 12.62 8.48 7.51
N VAL A 220 13.62 7.66 7.79
CA VAL A 220 14.27 6.79 6.79
C VAL A 220 13.30 5.74 6.27
N PHE A 221 12.54 5.07 7.14
CA PHE A 221 11.54 4.07 6.75
C PHE A 221 10.48 4.69 5.85
N TYR A 222 9.85 5.78 6.30
CA TYR A 222 8.79 6.48 5.58
C TYR A 222 9.28 7.00 4.23
N ARG A 223 10.49 7.56 4.15
CA ARG A 223 11.08 8.01 2.87
C ARG A 223 11.24 6.88 1.86
N LYS A 224 11.70 5.70 2.29
CA LYS A 224 11.83 4.52 1.40
C LYS A 224 10.47 4.10 0.86
N MET A 225 9.47 4.01 1.72
CA MET A 225 8.09 3.69 1.34
C MET A 225 7.50 4.74 0.39
N PHE A 226 7.63 6.02 0.72
CA PHE A 226 7.12 7.13 -0.09
C PHE A 226 7.72 7.15 -1.50
N LEU A 227 9.06 7.02 -1.62
CA LEU A 227 9.74 6.96 -2.92
C LEU A 227 9.33 5.73 -3.74
N HIS A 228 9.11 4.58 -3.08
CA HIS A 228 8.60 3.39 -3.74
C HIS A 228 7.21 3.63 -4.33
N THR A 229 6.27 4.14 -3.53
CA THR A 229 4.90 4.44 -3.96
C THR A 229 4.86 5.48 -5.07
N LEU A 230 5.69 6.53 -4.97
CA LEU A 230 5.87 7.52 -6.04
C LEU A 230 6.34 6.88 -7.35
N GLY A 231 7.34 5.99 -7.28
CA GLY A 231 7.84 5.24 -8.43
C GLY A 231 6.79 4.33 -9.08
N LEU A 232 5.94 3.68 -8.27
CA LEU A 232 4.83 2.87 -8.77
C LEU A 232 3.80 3.73 -9.53
N ASP A 233 3.47 4.91 -9.00
CA ASP A 233 2.56 5.85 -9.65
C ASP A 233 3.12 6.37 -10.97
N ILE A 234 4.38 6.81 -11.01
CA ILE A 234 5.04 7.26 -12.24
C ILE A 234 5.06 6.15 -13.29
N LYS A 235 5.41 4.93 -12.88
CA LYS A 235 5.42 3.76 -13.78
C LYS A 235 4.05 3.49 -14.38
N ARG A 236 2.97 3.70 -13.61
CA ARG A 236 1.60 3.43 -14.05
C ARG A 236 1.01 4.56 -14.89
N ASN A 237 1.18 5.79 -14.44
CA ASN A 237 0.46 6.97 -14.94
C ASN A 237 1.32 7.87 -15.82
N GLY A 238 2.57 7.49 -16.07
CA GLY A 238 3.51 8.23 -16.90
C GLY A 238 4.23 9.35 -16.15
N SER A 239 5.28 9.88 -16.77
CA SER A 239 6.11 10.95 -16.20
C SER A 239 5.34 12.26 -16.08
N TRP A 240 5.62 13.00 -15.01
CA TRP A 240 5.15 14.35 -14.76
C TRP A 240 6.28 15.11 -14.04
N PRO A 241 7.09 15.91 -14.76
CA PRO A 241 8.34 16.46 -14.23
C PRO A 241 8.19 17.26 -12.94
N GLU A 242 7.18 18.12 -12.84
CA GLU A 242 6.93 18.95 -11.66
C GLU A 242 6.51 18.10 -10.45
N TYR A 243 5.69 17.07 -10.67
CA TYR A 243 5.31 16.09 -9.65
C TYR A 243 6.49 15.26 -9.15
N GLU A 244 7.35 14.82 -10.06
CA GLU A 244 8.58 14.09 -9.73
C GLU A 244 9.54 14.97 -8.93
N LEU A 245 9.71 16.23 -9.34
CA LEU A 245 10.53 17.20 -8.63
C LEU A 245 10.00 17.49 -7.22
N ALA A 246 8.69 17.75 -7.10
CA ALA A 246 8.03 17.96 -5.81
C ALA A 246 8.15 16.72 -4.90
N GLY A 247 7.92 15.52 -5.45
CA GLY A 247 8.07 14.27 -4.72
C GLY A 247 9.50 14.06 -4.20
N HIS A 248 10.52 14.30 -5.01
CA HIS A 248 11.91 14.22 -4.57
C HIS A 248 12.25 15.28 -3.52
N GLN A 249 11.73 16.50 -3.65
CA GLN A 249 11.92 17.55 -2.65
C GLN A 249 11.27 17.17 -1.32
N VAL A 250 10.04 16.65 -1.33
CA VAL A 250 9.38 16.12 -0.13
C VAL A 250 10.23 15.01 0.48
N ALA A 251 10.66 14.04 -0.32
CA ALA A 251 11.40 12.88 0.16
C ALA A 251 12.72 13.23 0.87
N TRP A 252 13.48 14.18 0.32
CA TRP A 252 14.85 14.46 0.76
C TRP A 252 14.98 15.70 1.64
N LYS A 253 13.98 16.59 1.68
CA LYS A 253 14.02 17.83 2.46
C LYS A 253 12.91 17.93 3.48
N VAL A 254 11.66 17.66 3.10
CA VAL A 254 10.51 17.80 4.00
C VAL A 254 10.43 16.65 5.01
N ILE A 255 10.55 15.40 4.56
CA ILE A 255 10.46 14.23 5.46
C ILE A 255 11.43 14.33 6.64
N PRO A 256 12.73 14.63 6.45
CA PRO A 256 13.64 14.84 7.57
C PRO A 256 13.15 15.91 8.57
N LEU A 257 12.67 17.05 8.07
CA LEU A 257 12.25 18.17 8.92
C LEU A 257 11.01 17.84 9.76
N LEU A 258 10.05 17.09 9.20
CA LEU A 258 8.79 16.76 9.88
C LEU A 258 8.87 15.50 10.75
N LEU A 259 9.77 14.56 10.43
CA LEU A 259 9.74 13.21 11.00
C LEU A 259 10.96 12.83 11.84
N GLU A 260 12.12 13.49 11.67
CA GLU A 260 13.29 13.21 12.50
C GLU A 260 13.12 13.79 13.90
N GLY A 261 13.50 13.03 14.92
CA GLY A 261 13.49 13.50 16.31
C GLY A 261 12.10 13.63 16.94
N LEU A 262 11.05 13.08 16.30
CA LEU A 262 9.71 13.05 16.89
C LEU A 262 9.73 12.37 18.26
N THR A 263 9.00 12.97 19.20
CA THR A 263 8.84 12.42 20.54
C THR A 263 7.37 12.29 20.92
N TRP A 264 7.07 11.38 21.82
CA TRP A 264 5.77 11.28 22.48
C TRP A 264 6.01 11.25 23.98
N ASN A 265 5.41 12.19 24.71
CA ASN A 265 5.64 12.40 26.14
C ASN A 265 7.14 12.54 26.49
N GLY A 266 7.89 13.27 25.66
CA GLY A 266 9.34 13.53 25.84
C GLY A 266 10.26 12.34 25.57
N ASN A 267 9.74 11.21 25.08
CA ASN A 267 10.52 10.04 24.68
C ASN A 267 10.47 9.86 23.17
N PRO A 268 11.50 9.29 22.51
CA PRO A 268 11.42 8.95 21.08
C PRO A 268 10.15 8.15 20.78
N ILE A 269 9.51 8.43 19.65
CA ILE A 269 8.35 7.66 19.19
C ILE A 269 8.70 6.17 19.09
N LYS A 270 7.71 5.33 19.38
CA LYS A 270 7.85 3.87 19.27
C LYS A 270 7.05 3.33 18.10
N PRO A 271 7.49 2.22 17.48
CA PRO A 271 6.71 1.58 16.43
C PRO A 271 5.40 1.02 16.98
N SER A 272 4.28 1.49 16.45
CA SER A 272 2.94 0.94 16.68
C SER A 272 2.53 0.09 15.49
N LEU A 273 1.90 -1.06 15.74
CA LEU A 273 1.29 -1.84 14.67
C LEU A 273 0.09 -1.07 14.13
N ILE A 274 0.16 -0.64 12.89
CA ILE A 274 -0.97 -0.01 12.20
C ILE A 274 -1.69 -1.05 11.32
N HIS A 275 -2.96 -0.80 10.98
CA HIS A 275 -3.71 -1.62 10.02
C HIS A 275 -3.11 -1.53 8.61
N GLY A 276 -2.65 -0.35 8.20
CA GLY A 276 -1.90 -0.11 6.96
C GLY A 276 -2.73 0.19 5.71
N ASP A 277 -4.06 0.01 5.81
CA ASP A 277 -5.09 0.38 4.81
C ASP A 277 -6.42 0.70 5.52
N LEU A 278 -6.41 1.50 6.59
CA LEU A 278 -7.62 1.76 7.39
C LEU A 278 -8.45 2.90 6.82
N TRP A 279 -9.54 2.56 6.16
CA TRP A 279 -10.61 3.46 5.75
C TRP A 279 -11.96 2.79 6.03
N GLU A 280 -13.07 3.53 5.92
CA GLU A 280 -14.39 3.01 6.32
C GLU A 280 -14.79 1.74 5.58
N GLY A 281 -14.32 1.53 4.34
CA GLY A 281 -14.58 0.32 3.55
C GLY A 281 -13.93 -0.95 4.10
N ASN A 282 -12.96 -0.81 5.01
CA ASN A 282 -12.26 -1.91 5.68
C ASN A 282 -12.69 -2.06 7.15
N THR A 283 -13.89 -1.56 7.48
CA THR A 283 -14.48 -1.66 8.83
C THR A 283 -15.95 -2.06 8.78
N GLY A 284 -16.46 -2.59 9.89
CA GLY A 284 -17.87 -2.93 10.05
C GLY A 284 -18.24 -3.14 11.51
N ILE A 285 -19.54 -3.08 11.83
CA ILE A 285 -20.05 -3.39 13.17
C ILE A 285 -20.52 -4.84 13.19
N SER A 286 -20.03 -5.63 14.14
CA SER A 286 -20.55 -6.99 14.33
C SER A 286 -22.01 -6.97 14.76
N ASN A 287 -22.90 -7.61 13.98
CA ASN A 287 -24.31 -7.74 14.34
C ASN A 287 -24.53 -8.61 15.59
N GLU A 288 -23.54 -9.42 15.96
CA GLU A 288 -23.60 -10.28 17.15
C GLU A 288 -23.21 -9.52 18.42
N THR A 289 -22.13 -8.73 18.35
CA THR A 289 -21.54 -8.09 19.53
C THR A 289 -21.80 -6.59 19.62
N ASN A 290 -22.28 -5.96 18.54
CA ASN A 290 -22.38 -4.50 18.35
C ASN A 290 -21.04 -3.77 18.51
N LEU A 291 -19.93 -4.46 18.27
CA LEU A 291 -18.60 -3.89 18.37
C LEU A 291 -18.02 -3.57 16.98
N PRO A 292 -17.26 -2.46 16.85
CA PRO A 292 -16.53 -2.19 15.63
C PRO A 292 -15.45 -3.25 15.39
N MET A 293 -15.26 -3.63 14.14
CA MET A 293 -14.21 -4.53 13.69
C MET A 293 -13.57 -4.00 12.41
N MET A 294 -12.29 -4.30 12.22
CA MET A 294 -11.55 -4.07 10.98
C MET A 294 -11.31 -5.38 10.24
N PHE A 295 -11.01 -5.30 8.94
CA PHE A 295 -10.64 -6.42 8.08
C PHE A 295 -9.75 -5.91 6.94
N ASP A 296 -9.14 -6.84 6.17
CA ASP A 296 -8.26 -6.51 5.04
C ASP A 296 -6.97 -5.78 5.45
N ALA A 297 -6.38 -6.20 6.58
CA ALA A 297 -5.17 -5.59 7.13
C ALA A 297 -3.91 -5.82 6.27
N GLY A 298 -3.18 -4.74 6.02
CA GLY A 298 -1.88 -4.68 5.34
C GLY A 298 -0.80 -4.14 6.26
N SER A 299 -0.68 -4.71 7.45
CA SER A 299 -0.01 -4.10 8.59
C SER A 299 1.50 -3.95 8.44
N TYR A 300 2.03 -3.01 9.22
CA TYR A 300 3.45 -2.89 9.55
C TYR A 300 3.58 -2.05 10.82
N PHE A 301 4.73 -2.14 11.49
CA PHE A 301 5.06 -1.27 12.62
C PHE A 301 5.51 0.08 12.10
N ALA A 302 4.78 1.13 12.47
CA ALA A 302 4.92 2.49 11.96
C ALA A 302 4.85 3.52 13.09
N HIS A 303 5.08 4.79 12.78
CA HIS A 303 4.53 5.85 13.62
C HIS A 303 3.00 5.82 13.54
N ASN A 304 2.31 5.85 14.68
CA ASN A 304 0.85 5.68 14.74
C ASN A 304 0.06 6.71 13.92
N GLU A 305 0.54 7.95 13.83
CA GLU A 305 -0.11 9.02 13.05
C GLU A 305 -0.16 8.70 11.54
N MET A 306 0.67 7.76 11.06
CA MET A 306 0.62 7.28 9.67
C MET A 306 -0.75 6.76 9.28
N GLU A 307 -1.45 6.07 10.19
CA GLU A 307 -2.78 5.50 9.90
C GLU A 307 -3.81 6.61 9.63
N LEU A 308 -3.72 7.71 10.38
CA LEU A 308 -4.61 8.86 10.26
C LEU A 308 -4.43 9.60 8.93
N GLY A 309 -3.26 9.45 8.29
CA GLY A 309 -3.01 9.96 6.94
C GLY A 309 -3.98 9.40 5.90
N HIS A 310 -4.42 8.14 6.03
CA HIS A 310 -5.44 7.56 5.14
C HIS A 310 -6.80 8.24 5.30
N TRP A 311 -7.15 8.68 6.51
CA TRP A 311 -8.47 9.24 6.81
C TRP A 311 -8.70 10.59 6.14
N VAL A 312 -7.63 11.36 5.94
CA VAL A 312 -7.73 12.65 5.24
C VAL A 312 -7.67 12.52 3.72
N CYS A 313 -7.45 11.32 3.18
CA CYS A 313 -7.53 11.08 1.75
C CYS A 313 -8.95 11.28 1.23
N GLY A 314 -9.07 11.67 -0.05
CA GLY A 314 -10.36 11.95 -0.68
C GLY A 314 -11.31 10.73 -0.74
N PHE A 315 -10.80 9.50 -0.62
CA PHE A 315 -11.63 8.28 -0.60
C PHE A 315 -12.20 7.94 0.78
N SER A 316 -11.70 8.57 1.85
CA SER A 316 -12.22 8.35 3.21
C SER A 316 -13.12 9.50 3.61
N ALA A 317 -14.41 9.35 3.35
CA ALA A 317 -15.44 10.33 3.65
C ALA A 317 -15.79 10.33 5.13
N THR A 318 -15.96 9.15 5.74
CA THR A 318 -16.41 9.00 7.13
C THR A 318 -15.29 9.29 8.12
N PHE A 319 -14.15 8.57 8.03
CA PHE A 319 -13.05 8.78 8.99
C PHE A 319 -12.34 10.11 8.79
N GLY A 320 -12.46 10.73 7.62
CA GLY A 320 -12.00 12.10 7.38
C GLY A 320 -12.80 13.19 8.11
N ALA A 321 -13.87 12.85 8.84
CA ALA A 321 -14.58 13.81 9.68
C ALA A 321 -13.78 14.13 10.96
N GLN A 322 -13.77 15.41 11.34
CA GLN A 322 -12.99 15.91 12.49
C GLN A 322 -13.20 15.12 13.78
N ALA A 323 -14.43 14.62 14.01
CA ALA A 323 -14.76 13.85 15.20
C ALA A 323 -13.90 12.59 15.38
N TYR A 324 -13.49 11.90 14.31
CA TYR A 324 -12.60 10.73 14.43
C TYR A 324 -11.18 11.16 14.79
N MET A 325 -10.69 12.23 14.17
CA MET A 325 -9.36 12.78 14.48
C MET A 325 -9.28 13.22 15.94
N ASP A 326 -10.28 13.97 16.41
CA ASP A 326 -10.36 14.47 17.78
C ASP A 326 -10.38 13.31 18.80
N GLN A 327 -11.19 12.29 18.56
CA GLN A 327 -11.30 11.13 19.45
C GLN A 327 -10.03 10.28 19.49
N TYR A 328 -9.35 10.10 18.36
CA TYR A 328 -8.07 9.41 18.34
C TYR A 328 -6.98 10.21 19.09
N VAL A 329 -6.91 11.52 18.84
CA VAL A 329 -5.95 12.41 19.52
C VAL A 329 -6.23 12.47 21.03
N GLU A 330 -7.49 12.48 21.46
CA GLU A 330 -7.86 12.39 22.87
C GLU A 330 -7.39 11.08 23.51
N SER A 331 -7.46 9.97 22.77
CA SER A 331 -7.12 8.64 23.26
C SER A 331 -5.61 8.33 23.27
N PHE A 332 -4.85 8.81 22.28
CA PHE A 332 -3.43 8.49 22.11
C PHE A 332 -2.50 9.70 22.36
N GLY A 333 -2.94 10.90 21.97
CA GLY A 333 -2.13 12.11 21.92
C GLY A 333 -1.40 12.32 20.59
N MET A 334 -0.89 13.53 20.40
CA MET A 334 -0.06 13.91 19.25
C MET A 334 1.42 13.71 19.58
N ALA A 335 2.23 13.37 18.58
CA ALA A 335 3.68 13.47 18.70
C ALA A 335 4.12 14.94 18.72
N GLU A 336 5.19 15.23 19.44
CA GLU A 336 5.82 16.54 19.48
C GLU A 336 6.82 16.73 18.32
N PRO A 337 6.85 17.91 17.69
CA PRO A 337 6.07 19.11 18.02
C PRO A 337 4.58 19.00 17.61
N ALA A 338 3.66 19.24 18.55
CA ALA A 338 2.22 19.07 18.31
C ALA A 338 1.67 20.05 17.26
N GLU A 339 2.27 21.24 17.11
CA GLU A 339 1.90 22.24 16.12
C GLU A 339 2.12 21.80 14.66
N GLU A 340 2.92 20.75 14.43
CA GLU A 340 3.19 20.17 13.12
C GLU A 340 2.32 18.94 12.81
N PHE A 341 1.41 18.57 13.71
CA PHE A 341 0.55 17.40 13.57
C PHE A 341 -0.20 17.38 12.22
N ASP A 342 -0.90 18.46 11.89
CA ASP A 342 -1.67 18.56 10.64
C ASP A 342 -0.78 18.41 9.39
N ASP A 343 0.46 18.92 9.45
CA ASP A 343 1.42 18.80 8.35
C ASP A 343 1.94 17.38 8.22
N ARG A 344 2.13 16.66 9.33
CA ARG A 344 2.46 15.24 9.34
C ARG A 344 1.31 14.40 8.80
N ILE A 345 0.07 14.68 9.19
CA ILE A 345 -1.11 13.99 8.63
C ILE A 345 -1.22 14.22 7.13
N ARG A 346 -1.01 15.46 6.66
CA ARG A 346 -0.93 15.76 5.21
C ARG A 346 0.20 14.98 4.55
N LEU A 347 1.40 14.95 5.14
CA LEU A 347 2.54 14.19 4.62
C LEU A 347 2.21 12.69 4.50
N TYR A 348 1.62 12.08 5.54
CA TYR A 348 1.24 10.67 5.53
C TYR A 348 0.13 10.35 4.52
N SER A 349 -0.80 11.30 4.31
CA SER A 349 -1.85 11.16 3.28
C SER A 349 -1.31 10.98 1.86
N LEU A 350 -0.09 11.45 1.59
CA LEU A 350 0.54 11.27 0.28
C LEU A 350 0.71 9.79 -0.06
N LYS A 351 1.05 8.92 0.92
CA LYS A 351 1.15 7.48 0.67
C LYS A 351 -0.19 6.95 0.13
N GLY A 352 -1.29 7.19 0.84
CA GLY A 352 -2.62 6.72 0.44
C GLY A 352 -3.09 7.30 -0.89
N GLY A 353 -2.94 8.62 -1.08
CA GLY A 353 -3.36 9.30 -2.30
C GLY A 353 -2.61 8.86 -3.55
N ILE A 354 -1.28 8.72 -3.45
CA ILE A 354 -0.42 8.24 -4.55
C ILE A 354 -0.68 6.75 -4.82
N ASN A 355 -0.84 5.94 -3.77
CA ASN A 355 -1.16 4.52 -3.90
C ASN A 355 -2.48 4.31 -4.66
N TYR A 356 -3.52 5.06 -4.28
CA TYR A 356 -4.82 5.05 -4.94
C TYR A 356 -4.72 5.49 -6.41
N SER A 357 -4.02 6.59 -6.69
CA SER A 357 -3.75 7.07 -8.07
C SER A 357 -3.11 5.99 -8.94
N ALA A 358 -2.12 5.30 -8.38
CA ALA A 358 -1.43 4.25 -9.08
C ALA A 358 -2.30 3.00 -9.29
N GLY A 359 -3.40 2.84 -8.54
CA GLY A 359 -4.43 1.79 -8.73
C GLY A 359 -5.52 2.17 -9.71
N HIS A 360 -5.76 3.47 -9.85
CA HIS A 360 -6.85 4.02 -10.62
C HIS A 360 -6.31 5.10 -11.57
N PRO A 361 -5.72 4.70 -12.72
CA PRO A 361 -5.17 5.64 -13.67
C PRO A 361 -6.18 6.70 -14.11
N GLY A 362 -5.75 7.97 -14.10
CA GLY A 362 -6.63 9.12 -14.36
C GLY A 362 -7.34 9.67 -13.13
N SER A 363 -7.20 9.04 -11.96
CA SER A 363 -7.79 9.58 -10.73
C SER A 363 -7.23 10.97 -10.40
N ARG A 364 -8.12 11.86 -9.95
CA ARG A 364 -7.76 13.21 -9.52
C ARG A 364 -6.86 13.23 -8.27
N LEU A 365 -6.78 12.12 -7.53
CA LEU A 365 -5.93 12.01 -6.33
C LEU A 365 -4.46 12.23 -6.65
N ARG A 366 -4.01 11.95 -7.87
CA ARG A 366 -2.65 12.29 -8.33
C ARG A 366 -2.39 13.80 -8.25
N LYS A 367 -3.35 14.60 -8.71
CA LYS A 367 -3.28 16.06 -8.68
C LYS A 367 -3.41 16.61 -7.27
N SER A 368 -4.27 16.01 -6.44
CA SER A 368 -4.39 16.39 -5.02
C SER A 368 -3.13 16.06 -4.22
N ALA A 369 -2.49 14.91 -4.49
CA ALA A 369 -1.21 14.55 -3.89
C ALA A 369 -0.11 15.54 -4.29
N TYR A 370 -0.02 15.88 -5.58
CA TYR A 370 0.88 16.92 -6.06
C TYR A 370 0.67 18.27 -5.36
N ASN A 371 -0.58 18.74 -5.27
CA ASN A 371 -0.89 20.00 -4.58
C ASN A 371 -0.49 19.97 -3.09
N SER A 372 -0.64 18.82 -2.42
CA SER A 372 -0.15 18.63 -1.05
C SER A 372 1.38 18.62 -0.96
N MET A 373 2.09 18.12 -1.98
CA MET A 373 3.55 18.26 -2.06
C MET A 373 3.95 19.73 -2.25
N CYS A 374 3.25 20.50 -3.09
CA CYS A 374 3.48 21.94 -3.25
C CYS A 374 3.35 22.68 -1.91
N TYR A 375 2.26 22.42 -1.16
CA TYR A 375 2.07 22.99 0.19
C TYR A 375 3.26 22.70 1.12
N LEU A 376 3.68 21.43 1.18
CA LEU A 376 4.76 21.00 2.05
C LEU A 376 6.11 21.59 1.63
N CYS A 377 6.38 21.65 0.32
CA CYS A 377 7.57 22.29 -0.22
C CYS A 377 7.58 23.79 0.10
N GLU A 378 6.50 24.52 -0.15
CA GLU A 378 6.43 25.96 0.17
C GLU A 378 6.68 26.26 1.65
N LYS A 379 6.15 25.44 2.54
CA LYS A 379 6.27 25.66 3.99
C LYS A 379 7.64 25.27 4.55
N TYR A 380 8.20 24.13 4.11
CA TYR A 380 9.36 23.53 4.76
C TYR A 380 10.64 23.53 3.91
N ALA A 381 10.52 23.50 2.59
CA ALA A 381 11.67 23.38 1.70
C ALA A 381 11.39 23.99 0.32
N PRO A 382 11.29 25.32 0.19
CA PRO A 382 10.94 25.98 -1.06
C PRO A 382 11.89 25.60 -2.20
N ILE A 383 11.34 25.41 -3.40
CA ILE A 383 12.09 25.08 -4.61
C ILE A 383 11.41 25.70 -5.84
N ASP A 384 12.21 26.15 -6.81
CA ASP A 384 11.70 26.61 -8.11
C ASP A 384 11.34 25.42 -9.02
N GLY A 385 10.40 25.63 -9.96
CA GLY A 385 10.06 24.62 -10.97
C GLY A 385 8.94 23.66 -10.57
N ILE A 386 8.21 23.96 -9.50
CA ILE A 386 6.92 23.34 -9.15
C ILE A 386 5.84 24.43 -9.10
N ASP A 387 4.58 24.02 -9.15
CA ASP A 387 3.45 24.95 -9.03
C ASP A 387 3.33 25.47 -7.60
N ALA A 388 2.69 26.62 -7.45
CA ALA A 388 2.28 27.11 -6.14
C ALA A 388 1.13 26.25 -5.57
N TYR A 389 1.08 26.13 -4.24
CA TYR A 389 -0.05 25.51 -3.56
C TYR A 389 -1.36 26.27 -3.87
N ASP A 390 -2.37 25.51 -4.24
CA ASP A 390 -3.71 26.02 -4.52
C ASP A 390 -4.71 25.44 -3.50
N GLU A 391 -5.13 26.29 -2.56
CA GLU A 391 -6.11 25.91 -1.54
C GLU A 391 -7.50 25.55 -2.11
N THR A 392 -7.82 26.03 -3.32
CA THR A 392 -9.15 25.83 -3.92
C THR A 392 -9.36 24.41 -4.45
N ILE A 393 -8.27 23.64 -4.60
CA ILE A 393 -8.30 22.24 -5.04
C ILE A 393 -7.80 21.26 -3.96
N ASP A 394 -7.53 21.76 -2.74
CA ASP A 394 -7.07 20.94 -1.62
C ASP A 394 -8.25 20.19 -0.97
N PRO A 395 -8.31 18.84 -1.02
CA PRO A 395 -9.37 18.07 -0.39
C PRO A 395 -9.46 18.29 1.12
N ILE A 396 -8.34 18.59 1.79
CA ILE A 396 -8.31 18.83 3.25
C ILE A 396 -9.04 20.14 3.59
N LYS A 397 -8.98 21.16 2.72
CA LYS A 397 -9.66 22.45 2.92
C LYS A 397 -11.08 22.47 2.37
N THR A 398 -11.28 21.87 1.19
CA THR A 398 -12.56 21.90 0.47
C THR A 398 -13.54 20.83 0.96
N GLY A 399 -13.06 19.79 1.64
CA GLY A 399 -13.85 18.60 1.96
C GLY A 399 -14.19 17.74 0.74
N ALA A 400 -13.51 17.94 -0.41
CA ALA A 400 -13.78 17.18 -1.62
C ALA A 400 -13.51 15.67 -1.42
N LYS A 401 -14.51 14.83 -1.69
CA LYS A 401 -14.43 13.37 -1.59
C LYS A 401 -14.70 12.70 -2.94
N ILE A 402 -14.08 11.54 -3.18
CA ILE A 402 -14.37 10.66 -4.32
C ILE A 402 -15.24 9.49 -3.87
N VAL A 403 -16.01 8.92 -4.79
CA VAL A 403 -16.64 7.62 -4.56
C VAL A 403 -15.64 6.56 -4.98
N SER A 404 -15.20 5.75 -4.02
CA SER A 404 -14.24 4.67 -4.29
C SER A 404 -14.80 3.72 -5.35
N HIS A 405 -13.96 3.32 -6.30
CA HIS A 405 -14.26 2.33 -7.36
C HIS A 405 -15.33 2.70 -8.40
N GLU A 406 -15.97 3.88 -8.36
CA GLU A 406 -16.91 4.34 -9.41
C GLU A 406 -16.22 5.10 -10.57
N GLU A 407 -15.04 5.70 -10.34
CA GLU A 407 -14.26 6.44 -11.35
C GLU A 407 -13.60 5.54 -12.42
N ILE A 408 -13.94 4.24 -12.47
CA ILE A 408 -13.31 3.22 -13.35
C ILE A 408 -14.07 3.05 -14.69
N ASN A 409 -15.18 3.76 -14.90
CA ASN A 409 -16.00 3.63 -16.12
C ASN A 409 -15.55 4.52 -17.28
#